data_AF-A0A8I5N0G8-F1
#
_entry.id   AF-A0A8I5N0G8-F1
#
_cell.length_a   1.000
_cell.length_b   1.000
_cell.length_c   1.000
_cell.angle_alpha   90.00
_cell.angle_beta   90.00
_cell.angle_gamma   90.00
#
_symmetry.space_group_name_H-M   'P 1'
#
loop_
_entity.id
_entity.type
_entity.pdbx_description
1 polymer ?
#
loop_
_entity_poly.entity_id
_entity_poly.type
_entity_poly.pdbx_seq_one_letter_code
_entity_poly.pdbx_strand_id
1 'polypeptide(L)'
;MLYSSGSVFQAAGHICLLYLFFLLRASPPAAQPLGDSSHPYCNNCPLPPGVEIRRPFPQFSLVSSLVPYDICLPDHSVLTLQLPVTASVREVMAALAQEDGWTKGQVLVKVNSAGDAIGLQPDARGVATSLGLNERLFVVNPQEVHELTPHPDQLGPTVGSAEGLDLVSAKDLAGQLTDHDWSLFNSIHQVELIYYALGPQHLRDVTTANLERFMRRFNELQYWVATELCLCPVPGPRAQLLRKFIKLAAHLKEQKNLNSFFAVMFGLSNSAISRLAHTWEVGVVWRAPLLR
;
A
#
# COMPACT_ATOMS: atom_id res chain seq x y z
N MET A 1 9.85 9.15 14.25
CA MET A 1 8.41 9.45 14.47
C MET A 1 7.82 10.22 13.27
N LEU A 2 7.77 9.63 12.08
CA LEU A 2 7.04 10.19 10.93
C LEU A 2 5.66 9.52 10.72
N TYR A 3 5.37 8.46 11.46
CA TYR A 3 4.25 7.55 11.23
C TYR A 3 2.98 7.85 12.05
N SER A 4 2.97 8.93 12.85
CA SER A 4 1.91 9.18 13.85
C SER A 4 0.71 9.99 13.32
N SER A 5 0.72 10.46 12.07
CA SER A 5 -0.33 11.37 11.56
C SER A 5 -1.26 10.67 10.56
N GLY A 6 -1.93 9.62 11.01
CA GLY A 6 -2.69 8.68 10.19
C GLY A 6 -4.06 9.12 9.65
N SER A 7 -4.60 10.30 9.97
CA SER A 7 -5.99 10.63 9.58
C SER A 7 -6.14 11.41 8.27
N VAL A 8 -5.22 12.35 7.95
CA VAL A 8 -5.35 13.23 6.77
C VAL A 8 -4.71 12.65 5.51
N PHE A 9 -3.56 11.98 5.66
CA PHE A 9 -2.86 11.37 4.52
C PHE A 9 -3.48 10.06 4.05
N GLN A 10 -4.10 9.29 4.97
CA GLN A 10 -4.85 8.09 4.62
C GLN A 10 -6.10 8.43 3.79
N ALA A 11 -6.76 9.57 4.06
CA ALA A 11 -7.84 10.08 3.23
C ALA A 11 -7.38 10.50 1.82
N ALA A 12 -6.17 11.05 1.68
CA ALA A 12 -5.62 11.45 0.38
C ALA A 12 -5.35 10.26 -0.55
N GLY A 13 -4.86 9.13 -0.01
CA GLY A 13 -4.72 7.87 -0.75
C GLY A 13 -6.06 7.33 -1.25
N HIS A 14 -7.10 7.34 -0.39
CA HIS A 14 -8.45 6.94 -0.78
C HIS A 14 -9.05 7.87 -1.87
N ILE A 15 -8.84 9.18 -1.76
CA ILE A 15 -9.30 10.16 -2.77
C ILE A 15 -8.57 9.97 -4.10
N CYS A 16 -7.27 9.68 -4.09
CA CYS A 16 -6.49 9.45 -5.30
C CYS A 16 -6.88 8.15 -6.02
N LEU A 17 -7.22 7.10 -5.27
CA LEU A 17 -7.77 5.85 -5.81
C LEU A 17 -9.17 6.01 -6.38
N LEU A 18 -10.04 6.79 -5.72
CA LEU A 18 -11.33 7.17 -6.28
C LEU A 18 -11.17 8.02 -7.55
N TYR A 19 -10.14 8.87 -7.62
CA TYR A 19 -9.81 9.65 -8.81
C TYR A 19 -9.28 8.79 -9.96
N LEU A 20 -8.41 7.79 -9.68
CA LEU A 20 -7.95 6.81 -10.66
C LEU A 20 -9.11 5.95 -11.18
N PHE A 21 -10.07 5.61 -10.32
CA PHE A 21 -11.30 4.89 -10.69
C PHE A 21 -12.18 5.70 -11.65
N PHE A 22 -12.28 7.02 -11.47
CA PHE A 22 -12.96 7.92 -12.41
C PHE A 22 -12.19 8.12 -13.72
N LEU A 23 -10.86 8.24 -13.68
CA LEU A 23 -10.02 8.46 -14.86
C LEU A 23 -9.95 7.24 -15.79
N LEU A 24 -9.92 6.02 -15.24
CA LEU A 24 -9.95 4.78 -16.04
C LEU A 24 -11.32 4.50 -16.68
N ARG A 25 -12.39 5.16 -16.23
CA ARG A 25 -13.74 5.04 -16.81
C ARG A 25 -14.12 6.20 -17.75
N ALA A 26 -13.37 7.30 -17.72
CA ALA A 26 -13.65 8.52 -18.51
C ALA A 26 -12.95 8.57 -19.88
N SER A 27 -12.28 7.50 -20.32
CA SER A 27 -11.71 7.44 -21.68
C SER A 27 -12.01 6.11 -22.35
N PRO A 28 -13.19 5.95 -22.99
CA PRO A 28 -13.26 5.04 -24.12
C PRO A 28 -12.30 5.59 -25.21
N PRO A 29 -11.45 4.76 -25.84
CA PRO A 29 -10.69 5.20 -27.00
C PRO A 29 -11.68 5.71 -28.05
N ALA A 30 -11.42 6.91 -28.57
CA ALA A 30 -12.21 7.51 -29.63
C ALA A 30 -12.23 6.60 -30.86
N ALA A 31 -13.27 5.79 -30.99
CA ALA A 31 -13.65 5.19 -32.26
C ALA A 31 -14.58 6.19 -32.96
N GLN A 32 -14.16 6.63 -34.14
CA GLN A 32 -14.95 7.49 -35.02
C GLN A 32 -16.31 6.83 -35.33
N PRO A 33 -17.39 7.62 -35.52
CA PRO A 33 -18.71 7.07 -35.70
C PRO A 33 -18.85 6.51 -37.12
N LEU A 34 -19.13 5.21 -37.23
CA LEU A 34 -19.62 4.61 -38.46
C LEU A 34 -21.00 4.01 -38.18
N GLY A 35 -22.01 4.76 -38.61
CA GLY A 35 -23.28 4.26 -39.13
C GLY A 35 -24.18 3.48 -38.18
N ASP A 36 -25.31 4.08 -37.83
CA ASP A 36 -26.51 3.40 -37.36
C ASP A 36 -26.89 2.23 -38.29
N SER A 37 -27.04 1.03 -37.72
CA SER A 37 -28.12 0.10 -38.07
C SER A 37 -28.26 -1.01 -37.02
N SER A 38 -29.37 -0.94 -36.28
CA SER A 38 -30.09 -1.97 -35.53
C SER A 38 -29.84 -3.45 -35.90
N HIS A 39 -29.52 -4.31 -34.92
CA HIS A 39 -30.26 -5.56 -34.57
C HIS A 39 -29.58 -6.38 -33.43
N PRO A 40 -30.34 -7.20 -32.64
CA PRO A 40 -29.88 -7.80 -31.39
C PRO A 40 -29.25 -9.20 -31.56
N TYR A 41 -28.30 -9.51 -30.65
CA TYR A 41 -27.79 -10.83 -30.23
C TYR A 41 -27.72 -11.98 -31.26
N CYS A 42 -26.50 -12.35 -31.66
CA CYS A 42 -26.20 -13.67 -32.22
C CYS A 42 -24.98 -14.28 -31.50
N ASN A 43 -25.22 -15.29 -30.66
CA ASN A 43 -24.25 -15.94 -29.77
C ASN A 43 -23.38 -17.02 -30.44
N ASN A 44 -23.30 -17.09 -31.77
CA ASN A 44 -22.64 -18.21 -32.47
C ASN A 44 -21.87 -17.78 -33.73
N CYS A 45 -20.92 -16.86 -33.62
CA CYS A 45 -19.92 -16.64 -34.67
C CYS A 45 -18.58 -17.29 -34.28
N PRO A 46 -17.99 -18.16 -35.13
CA PRO A 46 -16.66 -18.69 -34.89
C PRO A 46 -15.61 -17.57 -35.00
N LEU A 47 -14.65 -17.55 -34.06
CA LEU A 47 -13.57 -16.56 -34.01
C LEU A 47 -12.68 -16.63 -35.27
N PRO A 48 -12.20 -15.49 -35.79
CA PRO A 48 -11.29 -15.48 -36.93
C PRO A 48 -9.93 -16.13 -36.58
N PRO A 49 -9.29 -16.83 -37.53
CA PRO A 49 -8.00 -17.48 -37.30
C PRO A 49 -6.91 -16.43 -37.06
N GLY A 50 -6.24 -16.50 -35.90
CA GLY A 50 -5.17 -15.59 -35.49
C GLY A 50 -5.39 -14.87 -34.16
N VAL A 51 -6.57 -15.00 -33.53
CA VAL A 51 -6.80 -14.53 -32.16
C VAL A 51 -6.39 -15.63 -31.17
N GLU A 52 -5.15 -15.59 -30.70
CA GLU A 52 -4.80 -16.28 -29.45
C GLU A 52 -5.55 -15.58 -28.32
N ILE A 53 -6.60 -16.24 -27.81
CA ILE A 53 -7.09 -15.95 -26.47
C ILE A 53 -5.92 -16.26 -25.55
N ARG A 54 -5.20 -15.21 -25.12
CA ARG A 54 -4.25 -15.31 -24.00
C ARG A 54 -5.02 -15.99 -22.88
N ARG A 55 -4.65 -17.24 -22.59
CA ARG A 55 -5.24 -17.99 -21.48
C ARG A 55 -5.14 -17.11 -20.24
N PRO A 56 -6.18 -17.03 -19.40
CA PRO A 56 -6.04 -16.40 -18.09
C PRO A 56 -4.81 -17.02 -17.42
N PHE A 57 -3.93 -16.18 -16.88
CA PHE A 57 -2.88 -16.65 -15.98
C PHE A 57 -3.53 -17.60 -14.96
N PRO A 58 -2.89 -18.72 -14.58
CA PRO A 58 -3.46 -19.63 -13.61
C PRO A 58 -3.78 -18.83 -12.33
N GLN A 59 -5.07 -18.65 -12.09
CA GLN A 59 -5.58 -17.81 -11.02
C GLN A 59 -5.40 -18.59 -9.72
N PHE A 60 -4.24 -18.45 -9.08
CA PHE A 60 -4.05 -18.92 -7.72
C PHE A 60 -5.10 -18.24 -6.84
N SER A 61 -6.06 -19.00 -6.34
CA SER A 61 -7.05 -18.52 -5.39
C SER A 61 -6.36 -18.17 -4.08
N LEU A 62 -5.98 -16.90 -3.88
CA LEU A 62 -5.41 -16.37 -2.63
C LEU A 62 -6.27 -16.69 -1.40
N VAL A 63 -7.57 -16.94 -1.60
CA VAL A 63 -8.51 -17.35 -0.56
C VAL A 63 -8.07 -18.64 0.16
N SER A 64 -7.42 -19.57 -0.56
CA SER A 64 -6.97 -20.85 0.00
C SER A 64 -5.47 -20.90 0.28
N SER A 65 -4.71 -19.85 -0.02
CA SER A 65 -3.28 -19.82 0.30
C SER A 65 -3.09 -19.58 1.79
N LEU A 66 -2.30 -20.46 2.42
CA LEU A 66 -1.76 -20.21 3.75
C LEU A 66 -0.69 -19.13 3.65
N VAL A 67 -0.74 -18.17 4.57
CA VAL A 67 0.26 -17.12 4.72
C VAL A 67 0.77 -17.09 6.16
N PRO A 68 2.02 -16.68 6.37
CA PRO A 68 2.55 -16.47 7.72
C PRO A 68 1.83 -15.30 8.40
N TYR A 69 1.40 -15.53 9.64
CA TYR A 69 0.90 -14.53 10.58
C TYR A 69 1.95 -14.39 11.68
N ASP A 70 2.76 -13.34 11.61
CA ASP A 70 3.74 -13.01 12.64
C ASP A 70 3.05 -12.24 13.78
N ILE A 71 2.96 -12.88 14.94
CA ILE A 71 2.27 -12.40 16.11
C ILE A 71 3.32 -12.15 17.20
N CYS A 72 3.46 -10.90 17.59
CA CYS A 72 4.42 -10.47 18.60
C CYS A 72 3.86 -10.71 20.01
N LEU A 73 4.73 -11.14 20.91
CA LEU A 73 4.45 -11.22 22.34
C LEU A 73 4.88 -9.91 23.04
N PRO A 74 4.46 -9.67 24.30
CA PRO A 74 4.89 -8.49 25.06
C PRO A 74 6.40 -8.35 25.23
N ASP A 75 7.14 -9.46 25.19
CA ASP A 75 8.61 -9.50 25.25
C ASP A 75 9.31 -9.35 23.89
N HIS A 76 8.54 -9.02 22.84
CA HIS A 76 8.97 -8.87 21.44
C HIS A 76 9.40 -10.17 20.76
N SER A 77 9.25 -11.33 21.38
CA SER A 77 9.35 -12.59 20.64
C SER A 77 8.21 -12.73 19.62
N VAL A 78 8.46 -13.44 18.53
CA VAL A 78 7.53 -13.57 17.41
C VAL A 78 7.11 -15.03 17.25
N LEU A 79 5.80 -15.26 17.27
CA LEU A 79 5.17 -16.53 16.91
C LEU A 79 4.61 -16.44 15.49
N THR A 80 4.98 -17.38 14.62
CA THR A 80 4.50 -17.41 13.23
C THR A 80 3.49 -18.54 13.04
N LEU A 81 2.24 -18.18 12.73
CA LEU A 81 1.19 -19.14 12.39
C LEU A 81 0.98 -19.20 10.88
N GLN A 82 0.67 -20.39 10.34
CA GLN A 82 0.28 -20.54 8.93
C GLN A 82 -1.24 -20.64 8.83
N LEU A 83 -1.88 -19.57 8.37
CA LEU A 83 -3.34 -19.47 8.32
C LEU A 83 -3.81 -18.94 6.96
N PRO A 84 -5.06 -19.21 6.55
CA PRO A 84 -5.62 -18.62 5.34
C PRO A 84 -5.55 -17.08 5.37
N VAL A 85 -5.39 -16.46 4.20
CA VAL A 85 -5.43 -14.99 4.06
C VAL A 85 -6.73 -14.39 4.60
N THR A 86 -7.82 -15.15 4.53
CA THR A 86 -9.16 -14.74 5.00
C THR A 86 -9.44 -15.09 6.46
N ALA A 87 -8.44 -15.61 7.20
CA ALA A 87 -8.62 -16.00 8.59
C ALA A 87 -9.15 -14.84 9.43
N SER A 88 -10.14 -15.16 10.26
CA SER A 88 -10.72 -14.26 11.25
C SER A 88 -9.84 -14.20 12.49
N VAL A 89 -9.98 -13.12 13.27
CA VAL A 89 -9.33 -13.02 14.58
C VAL A 89 -9.66 -14.21 15.47
N ARG A 90 -10.90 -14.72 15.43
CA ARG A 90 -11.30 -15.92 16.18
C ARG A 90 -10.49 -17.16 15.75
N GLU A 91 -10.28 -17.35 14.46
CA GLU A 91 -9.47 -18.46 13.93
C GLU A 91 -7.99 -18.30 14.28
N VAL A 92 -7.45 -17.07 14.22
CA VAL A 92 -6.07 -16.77 14.66
C VAL A 92 -5.90 -17.09 16.14
N MET A 93 -6.80 -16.63 17.00
CA MET A 93 -6.76 -16.90 18.44
C MET A 93 -6.97 -18.38 18.77
N ALA A 94 -7.80 -19.09 18.01
CA ALA A 94 -7.98 -20.53 18.17
C ALA A 94 -6.71 -21.32 17.81
N ALA A 95 -5.97 -20.88 16.79
CA ALA A 95 -4.68 -21.46 16.43
C ALA A 95 -3.61 -21.16 17.48
N LEU A 96 -3.56 -19.93 18.03
CA LEU A 96 -2.66 -19.60 19.14
C LEU A 96 -2.92 -20.44 20.39
N ALA A 97 -4.18 -20.77 20.67
CA ALA A 97 -4.55 -21.59 21.84
C ALA A 97 -4.11 -23.06 21.73
N GLN A 98 -3.67 -23.52 20.55
CA GLN A 98 -3.08 -24.84 20.33
C GLN A 98 -1.57 -24.84 20.62
N GLU A 99 -0.93 -23.68 20.62
CA GLU A 99 0.49 -23.50 20.95
C GLU A 99 0.65 -23.37 22.48
N ASP A 100 1.69 -24.00 23.03
CA ASP A 100 1.92 -24.05 24.48
C ASP A 100 2.05 -22.63 25.09
N GLY A 101 1.25 -22.33 26.12
CA GLY A 101 1.39 -21.14 26.97
C GLY A 101 0.34 -20.03 26.79
N TRP A 102 -0.52 -20.09 25.77
CA TRP A 102 -1.52 -19.04 25.50
C TRP A 102 -2.94 -19.51 25.87
N THR A 103 -3.42 -19.09 27.06
CA THR A 103 -4.70 -19.52 27.65
C THR A 103 -5.89 -18.61 27.29
N LYS A 104 -7.11 -19.17 27.36
CA LYS A 104 -8.40 -18.49 27.19
C LYS A 104 -8.44 -17.13 27.92
N GLY A 105 -8.50 -16.03 27.18
CA GLY A 105 -8.71 -14.67 27.73
C GLY A 105 -7.86 -13.57 27.09
N GLN A 106 -6.85 -13.93 26.30
CA GLN A 106 -6.01 -12.97 25.58
C GLN A 106 -6.77 -12.34 24.41
N VAL A 107 -6.27 -11.18 23.97
CA VAL A 107 -6.81 -10.44 22.84
C VAL A 107 -5.74 -10.20 21.79
N LEU A 108 -6.15 -10.23 20.53
CA LEU A 108 -5.31 -9.81 19.41
C LEU A 108 -5.46 -8.31 19.22
N VAL A 109 -4.35 -7.59 19.27
CA VAL A 109 -4.29 -6.15 19.09
C VAL A 109 -3.34 -5.81 17.95
N LYS A 110 -3.61 -4.70 17.28
CA LYS A 110 -2.72 -4.11 16.29
C LYS A 110 -1.98 -2.95 16.95
N VAL A 111 -0.65 -2.97 16.94
CA VAL A 111 0.18 -1.91 17.51
C VAL A 111 0.88 -1.18 16.37
N ASN A 112 0.82 0.15 16.38
CA ASN A 112 1.54 0.99 15.41
C ASN A 112 2.94 1.39 15.92
N SER A 113 3.75 1.98 15.05
CA SER A 113 5.10 2.44 15.40
C SER A 113 5.17 3.59 16.43
N ALA A 114 4.02 4.20 16.77
CA ALA A 114 3.94 5.23 17.80
C ALA A 114 3.59 4.64 19.19
N GLY A 115 3.21 3.36 19.26
CA GLY A 115 2.79 2.70 20.49
C GLY A 115 1.27 2.62 20.67
N ASP A 116 0.49 3.18 19.73
CA ASP A 116 -0.97 3.06 19.84
C ASP A 116 -1.38 1.62 19.55
N ALA A 117 -2.12 1.04 20.48
CA ALA A 117 -2.66 -0.32 20.40
C ALA A 117 -4.18 -0.28 20.18
N ILE A 118 -4.66 -1.01 19.18
CA ILE A 118 -6.09 -1.11 18.84
C ILE A 118 -6.50 -2.58 18.89
N GLY A 119 -7.48 -2.91 19.73
CA GLY A 119 -8.06 -4.24 19.80
C GLY A 119 -8.83 -4.61 18.53
N LEU A 120 -8.62 -5.83 18.03
CA LEU A 120 -9.28 -6.32 16.83
C LEU A 120 -10.57 -7.08 17.18
N GLN A 121 -11.61 -6.87 16.38
CA GLN A 121 -12.90 -7.54 16.58
C GLN A 121 -12.80 -9.04 16.24
N PRO A 122 -13.43 -9.95 17.01
CA PRO A 122 -13.31 -11.39 16.79
C PRO A 122 -13.70 -11.88 15.38
N ASP A 123 -14.66 -11.21 14.75
CA ASP A 123 -15.16 -11.56 13.41
C ASP A 123 -14.42 -10.81 12.27
N ALA A 124 -13.47 -9.92 12.60
CA ALA A 124 -12.65 -9.24 11.60
C ALA A 124 -11.76 -10.25 10.87
N ARG A 125 -11.63 -10.11 9.54
CA ARG A 125 -10.89 -11.00 8.64
C ARG A 125 -9.79 -10.23 7.92
N GLY A 126 -8.79 -10.95 7.40
CA GLY A 126 -7.70 -10.33 6.63
C GLY A 126 -6.82 -9.41 7.49
N VAL A 127 -6.71 -9.69 8.79
CA VAL A 127 -6.01 -8.81 9.73
C VAL A 127 -4.51 -8.73 9.47
N ALA A 128 -3.91 -9.73 8.83
CA ALA A 128 -2.51 -9.69 8.40
C ALA A 128 -2.28 -8.80 7.17
N THR A 129 -3.23 -8.78 6.21
CA THR A 129 -3.10 -8.00 4.97
C THR A 129 -3.46 -6.53 5.15
N SER A 130 -4.37 -6.25 6.11
CA SER A 130 -4.86 -4.90 6.41
C SER A 130 -3.96 -4.11 7.38
N LEU A 131 -2.81 -4.66 7.78
CA LEU A 131 -1.81 -3.92 8.56
C LEU A 131 -1.25 -2.74 7.76
N GLY A 132 -1.13 -1.60 8.43
CA GLY A 132 -0.33 -0.46 8.00
C GLY A 132 1.15 -0.81 7.89
N LEU A 133 1.95 0.13 7.36
CA LEU A 133 3.35 -0.12 6.97
C LEU A 133 4.21 -0.74 8.05
N ASN A 134 4.18 -0.15 9.24
CA ASN A 134 4.96 -0.58 10.39
C ASN A 134 4.03 -1.00 11.53
N GLU A 135 2.86 -1.53 11.22
CA GLU A 135 1.97 -2.12 12.21
C GLU A 135 2.28 -3.61 12.37
N ARG A 136 2.14 -4.10 13.58
CA ARG A 136 2.35 -5.50 13.95
C ARG A 136 1.16 -6.00 14.75
N LEU A 137 0.88 -7.29 14.62
CA LEU A 137 -0.09 -7.97 15.47
C LEU A 137 0.60 -8.35 16.77
N PHE A 138 -0.08 -8.11 17.89
CA PHE A 138 0.35 -8.54 19.21
C PHE A 138 -0.76 -9.36 19.85
N VAL A 139 -0.37 -10.38 20.60
CA VAL A 139 -1.28 -11.08 21.51
C VAL A 139 -0.90 -10.72 22.94
N VAL A 140 -1.88 -10.28 23.72
CA VAL A 140 -1.65 -9.74 25.07
C VAL A 140 -2.86 -9.97 25.96
N ASN A 141 -2.65 -9.95 27.28
CA ASN A 141 -3.76 -9.88 28.22
C ASN A 141 -4.46 -8.51 28.10
N PRO A 142 -5.80 -8.45 28.13
CA PRO A 142 -6.54 -7.18 28.01
C PRO A 142 -6.12 -6.11 29.04
N GLN A 143 -5.64 -6.53 30.21
CA GLN A 143 -5.19 -5.65 31.28
C GLN A 143 -3.83 -5.03 31.00
N GLU A 144 -2.99 -5.68 30.20
CA GLU A 144 -1.58 -5.31 29.93
C GLU A 144 -1.43 -4.58 28.58
N VAL A 145 -2.52 -4.34 27.84
CA VAL A 145 -2.48 -3.66 26.53
C VAL A 145 -1.78 -2.30 26.59
N HIS A 146 -1.94 -1.59 27.71
CA HIS A 146 -1.35 -0.27 27.94
C HIS A 146 0.16 -0.31 28.23
N GLU A 147 0.72 -1.48 28.53
CA GLU A 147 2.15 -1.70 28.77
C GLU A 147 2.90 -2.06 27.48
N LEU A 148 2.19 -2.35 26.40
CA LEU A 148 2.80 -2.71 25.13
C LEU A 148 3.65 -1.57 24.56
N THR A 149 4.81 -1.95 24.05
CA THR A 149 5.70 -1.06 23.30
C THR A 149 5.85 -1.57 21.88
N PRO A 150 6.04 -0.68 20.89
CA PRO A 150 6.33 -1.10 19.53
C PRO A 150 7.56 -2.01 19.47
N HIS A 151 7.48 -3.05 18.65
CA HIS A 151 8.64 -3.87 18.32
C HIS A 151 9.73 -3.00 17.67
N PRO A 152 11.03 -3.22 17.96
CA PRO A 152 12.13 -2.40 17.42
C PRO A 152 12.07 -2.19 15.90
N ASP A 153 11.76 -3.23 15.13
CA ASP A 153 11.60 -3.16 13.67
C ASP A 153 10.50 -2.18 13.20
N GLN A 154 9.52 -1.84 14.03
CA GLN A 154 8.47 -0.87 13.69
C GLN A 154 8.99 0.57 13.66
N LEU A 155 10.12 0.85 14.29
CA LEU A 155 10.69 2.21 14.37
C LEU A 155 11.29 2.66 13.03
N GLY A 156 11.51 1.73 12.11
CA GLY A 156 12.08 2.00 10.79
C GLY A 156 13.59 2.24 10.84
N PRO A 157 14.18 2.65 9.71
CA PRO A 157 15.63 2.83 9.60
C PRO A 157 16.13 4.05 10.39
N THR A 158 17.32 3.92 10.96
CA THR A 158 18.05 5.01 11.63
C THR A 158 19.07 5.71 10.72
N VAL A 159 19.40 5.09 9.58
CA VAL A 159 20.36 5.59 8.59
C VAL A 159 19.68 5.61 7.22
N GLY A 160 19.82 6.73 6.50
CA GLY A 160 19.27 6.89 5.15
C GLY A 160 20.09 6.14 4.09
N SER A 161 19.53 6.04 2.88
CA SER A 161 20.15 5.35 1.74
C SER A 161 20.56 6.29 0.60
N ALA A 162 20.73 7.58 0.91
CA ALA A 162 21.02 8.64 -0.06
C ALA A 162 22.21 8.34 -1.00
N GLU A 163 23.31 7.78 -0.49
CA GLU A 163 24.47 7.40 -1.31
C GLU A 163 24.13 6.34 -2.36
N GLY A 164 23.37 5.32 -1.97
CA GLY A 164 22.89 4.29 -2.90
C GLY A 164 21.90 4.85 -3.91
N LEU A 165 21.04 5.77 -3.46
CA LEU A 165 20.11 6.46 -4.36
C LEU A 165 20.86 7.28 -5.40
N ASP A 166 21.94 7.98 -5.05
CA ASP A 166 22.74 8.79 -5.97
C ASP A 166 23.28 8.00 -7.17
N LEU A 167 23.59 6.71 -6.98
CA LEU A 167 24.08 5.81 -8.03
C LEU A 167 23.02 5.43 -9.07
N VAL A 168 21.73 5.55 -8.74
CA VAL A 168 20.63 5.16 -9.63
C VAL A 168 20.01 6.40 -10.26
N SER A 169 19.80 6.42 -11.58
CA SER A 169 19.18 7.58 -12.22
C SER A 169 17.70 7.71 -11.81
N ALA A 170 17.17 8.94 -11.78
CA ALA A 170 15.75 9.15 -11.47
C ALA A 170 14.81 8.48 -12.49
N LYS A 171 15.27 8.33 -13.74
CA LYS A 171 14.52 7.66 -14.81
C LYS A 171 14.46 6.14 -14.61
N ASP A 172 15.60 5.52 -14.27
CA ASP A 172 15.63 4.07 -14.02
C ASP A 172 14.82 3.71 -12.78
N LEU A 173 14.93 4.53 -11.73
CA LEU A 173 14.12 4.42 -10.53
C LEU A 173 12.61 4.56 -10.84
N ALA A 174 12.21 5.51 -11.69
CA ALA A 174 10.83 5.63 -12.15
C ALA A 174 10.37 4.37 -12.89
N GLY A 175 11.20 3.83 -13.79
CA GLY A 175 10.93 2.58 -14.51
C GLY A 175 10.66 1.42 -13.55
N GLN A 176 11.55 1.19 -12.58
CA GLN A 176 11.39 0.11 -11.61
C GLN A 176 10.15 0.27 -10.72
N LEU A 177 9.86 1.49 -10.28
CA LEU A 177 8.64 1.77 -9.51
C LEU A 177 7.39 1.50 -10.34
N THR A 178 7.38 1.92 -11.61
CA THR A 178 6.24 1.69 -12.53
C THR A 178 6.04 0.22 -12.84
N ASP A 179 7.11 -0.54 -13.09
CA ASP A 179 7.01 -1.98 -13.34
C ASP A 179 6.43 -2.72 -12.12
N HIS A 180 6.90 -2.37 -10.91
CA HIS A 180 6.39 -2.96 -9.68
C HIS A 180 4.92 -2.59 -9.41
N ASP A 181 4.58 -1.31 -9.51
CA ASP A 181 3.21 -0.83 -9.31
C ASP A 181 2.25 -1.46 -10.32
N TRP A 182 2.69 -1.62 -11.57
CA TRP A 182 1.91 -2.29 -12.62
C TRP A 182 1.64 -3.76 -12.29
N SER A 183 2.64 -4.47 -11.77
CA SER A 183 2.47 -5.86 -11.31
C SER A 183 1.48 -5.97 -10.15
N LEU A 184 1.55 -5.06 -9.17
CA LEU A 184 0.58 -5.03 -8.06
C LEU A 184 -0.82 -4.70 -8.57
N PHE A 185 -0.94 -3.69 -9.43
CA PHE A 185 -2.23 -3.26 -9.99
C PHE A 185 -2.92 -4.38 -10.78
N ASN A 186 -2.17 -5.11 -11.62
CA ASN A 186 -2.71 -6.25 -12.39
C ASN A 186 -3.11 -7.45 -11.51
N SER A 187 -2.62 -7.51 -10.28
CA SER A 187 -3.01 -8.56 -9.33
C SER A 187 -4.37 -8.28 -8.68
N ILE A 188 -4.89 -7.04 -8.78
CA ILE A 188 -6.18 -6.65 -8.20
C ILE A 188 -7.31 -7.20 -9.06
N HIS A 189 -8.14 -8.07 -8.48
CA HIS A 189 -9.35 -8.52 -9.15
C HIS A 189 -10.47 -7.48 -9.03
N GLN A 190 -11.31 -7.33 -10.07
CA GLN A 190 -12.41 -6.35 -10.07
C GLN A 190 -13.40 -6.56 -8.90
N VAL A 191 -13.57 -7.81 -8.46
CA VAL A 191 -14.41 -8.16 -7.31
C VAL A 191 -13.87 -7.57 -6.00
N GLU A 192 -12.55 -7.43 -5.84
CA GLU A 192 -11.96 -6.79 -4.65
C GLU A 192 -12.39 -5.32 -4.55
N LEU A 193 -12.44 -4.61 -5.68
CA LEU A 193 -12.90 -3.21 -5.73
C LEU A 193 -14.38 -3.09 -5.38
N ILE A 194 -15.22 -3.97 -5.92
CA ILE A 194 -16.66 -3.99 -5.63
C ILE A 194 -16.89 -4.27 -4.15
N TYR A 195 -16.20 -5.26 -3.61
CA TYR A 195 -16.30 -5.63 -2.20
C TYR A 195 -15.85 -4.48 -1.28
N TYR A 196 -14.74 -3.83 -1.62
CA TYR A 196 -14.23 -2.69 -0.88
C TYR A 196 -15.22 -1.51 -0.89
N ALA A 197 -15.85 -1.21 -2.03
CA ALA A 197 -16.78 -0.10 -2.17
C ALA A 197 -18.14 -0.34 -1.48
N LEU A 198 -18.64 -1.58 -1.50
CA LEU A 198 -19.94 -1.94 -0.91
C LEU A 198 -19.86 -2.30 0.59
N GLY A 199 -18.64 -2.46 1.10
CA GLY A 199 -18.37 -2.89 2.46
C GLY A 199 -18.64 -4.39 2.68
N PRO A 200 -18.35 -4.92 3.89
CA PRO A 200 -18.29 -6.37 4.17
C PRO A 200 -19.61 -7.16 4.12
N GLN A 201 -20.64 -6.66 3.43
CA GLN A 201 -22.03 -6.93 3.80
C GLN A 201 -22.50 -8.38 3.59
N HIS A 202 -22.04 -9.17 2.61
CA HIS A 202 -22.67 -10.49 2.36
C HIS A 202 -21.80 -11.62 1.78
N LEU A 203 -20.55 -11.35 1.38
CA LEU A 203 -19.69 -12.36 0.75
C LEU A 203 -18.57 -12.75 1.70
N ARG A 204 -18.73 -13.87 2.40
CA ARG A 204 -17.81 -14.31 3.46
C ARG A 204 -16.44 -14.75 2.92
N ASP A 205 -16.30 -15.01 1.63
CA ASP A 205 -15.11 -15.66 1.05
C ASP A 205 -14.31 -14.80 0.06
N VAL A 206 -14.54 -13.48 0.06
CA VAL A 206 -13.78 -12.55 -0.80
C VAL A 206 -12.75 -11.83 0.05
N THR A 207 -11.48 -11.92 -0.36
CA THR A 207 -10.37 -11.15 0.20
C THR A 207 -10.11 -9.89 -0.63
N THR A 208 -9.74 -8.79 0.02
CA THR A 208 -9.26 -7.54 -0.60
C THR A 208 -7.75 -7.38 -0.54
N ALA A 209 -7.02 -8.48 -0.32
CA ALA A 209 -5.59 -8.46 -0.04
C ALA A 209 -4.74 -7.78 -1.13
N ASN A 210 -5.05 -7.97 -2.42
CA ASN A 210 -4.26 -7.34 -3.49
C ASN A 210 -4.53 -5.83 -3.54
N LEU A 211 -5.80 -5.45 -3.38
CA LEU A 211 -6.18 -4.05 -3.28
C LEU A 211 -5.48 -3.39 -2.09
N GLU A 212 -5.56 -3.98 -0.90
CA GLU A 212 -4.90 -3.50 0.32
C GLU A 212 -3.39 -3.38 0.15
N ARG A 213 -2.76 -4.35 -0.51
CA ARG A 213 -1.33 -4.30 -0.84
C ARG A 213 -1.00 -3.13 -1.77
N PHE A 214 -1.81 -2.87 -2.79
CA PHE A 214 -1.63 -1.73 -3.68
C PHE A 214 -1.85 -0.39 -2.96
N MET A 215 -2.83 -0.30 -2.08
CA MET A 215 -3.05 0.89 -1.24
C MET A 215 -1.88 1.12 -0.26
N ARG A 216 -1.36 0.05 0.34
CA ARG A 216 -0.18 0.11 1.23
C ARG A 216 1.05 0.60 0.49
N ARG A 217 1.24 0.22 -0.78
CA ARG A 217 2.35 0.66 -1.63
C ARG A 217 2.41 2.18 -1.80
N PHE A 218 1.25 2.83 -1.94
CA PHE A 218 1.18 4.30 -2.00
C PHE A 218 1.76 4.94 -0.74
N ASN A 219 1.32 4.48 0.44
CA ASN A 219 1.82 4.97 1.71
C ASN A 219 3.31 4.68 1.87
N GLU A 220 3.76 3.48 1.47
CA GLU A 220 5.17 3.08 1.53
C GLU A 220 6.05 4.09 0.80
N LEU A 221 5.69 4.41 -0.44
CA LEU A 221 6.46 5.35 -1.26
C LEU A 221 6.41 6.77 -0.70
N GLN A 222 5.24 7.22 -0.23
CA GLN A 222 5.08 8.52 0.40
C GLN A 222 6.01 8.68 1.61
N TYR A 223 6.00 7.70 2.52
CA TYR A 223 6.83 7.75 3.73
C TYR A 223 8.29 7.49 3.43
N TRP A 224 8.64 6.72 2.40
CA TRP A 224 10.02 6.53 1.96
C TRP A 224 10.65 7.87 1.54
N VAL A 225 9.96 8.68 0.73
CA VAL A 225 10.45 10.02 0.35
C VAL A 225 10.71 10.88 1.59
N ALA A 226 9.77 10.92 2.53
CA ALA A 226 9.92 11.70 3.76
C ALA A 226 11.07 11.17 4.64
N THR A 227 11.22 9.84 4.73
CA THR A 227 12.25 9.18 5.55
C THR A 227 13.64 9.48 5.01
N GLU A 228 13.88 9.30 3.71
CA GLU A 228 15.18 9.57 3.10
C GLU A 228 15.62 11.03 3.25
N LEU A 229 14.68 11.98 3.08
CA LEU A 229 14.97 13.40 3.27
C LEU A 229 15.24 13.74 4.74
N CYS A 230 14.52 13.14 5.70
CA CYS A 230 14.74 13.38 7.12
C CYS A 230 16.04 12.73 7.64
N LEU A 231 16.44 11.60 7.07
CA LEU A 231 17.67 10.88 7.43
C LEU A 231 18.91 11.41 6.70
N CYS A 232 18.77 12.41 5.83
CA CYS A 232 19.89 13.12 5.22
C CYS A 232 20.23 14.37 6.07
N PRO A 233 21.26 14.35 6.94
CA PRO A 233 21.49 15.42 7.90
C PRO A 233 22.01 16.70 7.22
N VAL A 234 22.85 16.56 6.19
CA VAL A 234 23.56 17.69 5.56
C VAL A 234 22.66 18.38 4.52
N PRO A 235 22.44 19.71 4.62
CA PRO A 235 21.52 20.44 3.73
C PRO A 235 21.86 20.35 2.23
N GLY A 236 23.14 20.38 1.85
CA GLY A 236 23.58 20.34 0.45
C GLY A 236 23.18 19.03 -0.27
N PRO A 237 23.63 17.86 0.22
CA PRO A 237 23.18 16.56 -0.26
C PRO A 237 21.66 16.39 -0.17
N ARG A 238 21.03 16.84 0.92
CA ARG A 238 19.56 16.77 1.05
C ARG A 238 18.83 17.55 -0.04
N ALA A 239 19.36 18.71 -0.44
CA ALA A 239 18.81 19.50 -1.55
C ALA A 239 19.00 18.81 -2.92
N GLN A 240 20.07 18.02 -3.09
CA GLN A 240 20.27 17.19 -4.29
C GLN A 240 19.26 16.04 -4.32
N LEU A 241 19.08 15.35 -3.20
CA LEU A 241 18.08 14.29 -3.04
C LEU A 241 16.66 14.80 -3.28
N LEU A 242 16.33 15.98 -2.77
CA LEU A 242 15.05 16.66 -3.03
C LEU A 242 14.82 16.89 -4.53
N ARG A 243 15.82 17.44 -5.25
CA ARG A 243 15.75 17.61 -6.71
C ARG A 243 15.60 16.28 -7.43
N LYS A 244 16.23 15.22 -6.93
CA LYS A 244 16.10 13.87 -7.49
C LYS A 244 14.67 13.35 -7.38
N PHE A 245 14.01 13.52 -6.23
CA PHE A 245 12.60 13.15 -6.07
C PHE A 245 11.66 13.97 -6.96
N ILE A 246 11.95 15.25 -7.19
CA ILE A 246 11.18 16.06 -8.15
C ILE A 246 11.34 15.53 -9.58
N LYS A 247 12.57 15.18 -9.99
CA LYS A 247 12.82 14.54 -11.30
C LYS A 247 12.15 13.17 -11.41
N LEU A 248 12.17 12.38 -10.34
CA LEU A 248 11.49 11.10 -10.25
C LEU A 248 9.99 11.27 -10.50
N ALA A 249 9.35 12.22 -9.82
CA ALA A 249 7.93 12.54 -10.02
C ALA A 249 7.64 12.94 -11.47
N ALA A 250 8.49 13.75 -12.09
CA ALA A 250 8.33 14.14 -13.50
C ALA A 250 8.32 12.92 -14.44
N HIS A 251 9.26 11.98 -14.26
CA HIS A 251 9.30 10.73 -15.04
C HIS A 251 8.11 9.82 -14.77
N LEU A 252 7.65 9.71 -13.51
CA LEU A 252 6.45 8.93 -13.16
C LEU A 252 5.19 9.50 -13.85
N LYS A 253 5.05 10.83 -13.91
CA LYS A 253 3.97 11.51 -14.66
C LYS A 253 4.06 11.23 -16.16
N GLU A 254 5.26 11.30 -16.74
CA GLU A 254 5.51 10.99 -18.17
C GLU A 254 5.15 9.53 -18.51
N GLN A 255 5.46 8.60 -17.61
CA GLN A 255 5.11 7.18 -17.71
C GLN A 255 3.63 6.88 -17.41
N LYS A 256 2.83 7.91 -17.06
CA LYS A 256 1.43 7.79 -16.63
C LYS A 256 1.23 6.96 -15.35
N ASN A 257 2.28 6.73 -14.56
CA ASN A 257 2.15 6.16 -13.22
C ASN A 257 1.76 7.26 -12.23
N LEU A 258 0.47 7.61 -12.25
CA LEU A 258 -0.06 8.68 -11.41
C LEU A 258 -0.09 8.30 -9.92
N ASN A 259 -0.21 7.00 -9.60
CA ASN A 259 -0.21 6.53 -8.21
C ASN A 259 1.10 6.86 -7.50
N SER A 260 2.23 6.42 -8.06
CA SER A 260 3.56 6.74 -7.52
C SER A 260 3.88 8.23 -7.63
N PHE A 261 3.47 8.91 -8.71
CA PHE A 261 3.64 10.35 -8.84
C PHE A 261 3.03 11.10 -7.65
N PHE A 262 1.76 10.83 -7.32
CA PHE A 262 1.10 11.49 -6.20
C PHE A 262 1.69 11.08 -4.86
N ALA A 263 2.07 9.82 -4.66
CA ALA A 263 2.73 9.39 -3.44
C ALA A 263 4.04 10.17 -3.19
N VAL A 264 4.88 10.36 -4.22
CA VAL A 264 6.09 11.20 -4.13
C VAL A 264 5.72 12.65 -3.79
N MET A 265 4.73 13.23 -4.48
CA MET A 265 4.29 14.61 -4.23
C MET A 265 3.76 14.81 -2.80
N PHE A 266 3.01 13.85 -2.25
CA PHE A 266 2.57 13.90 -0.86
C PHE A 266 3.73 13.73 0.13
N GLY A 267 4.72 12.89 -0.18
CA GLY A 267 5.93 12.76 0.62
C GLY A 267 6.70 14.08 0.70
N LEU A 268 6.84 14.78 -0.42
CA LEU A 268 7.47 16.10 -0.50
C LEU A 268 6.65 17.20 0.22
N SER A 269 5.33 17.05 0.25
CA SER A 269 4.40 17.98 0.92
C SER A 269 4.18 17.66 2.39
N ASN A 270 4.86 16.64 2.92
CA ASN A 270 4.79 16.30 4.34
C ASN A 270 5.34 17.48 5.17
N SER A 271 4.67 17.81 6.28
CA SER A 271 5.05 18.94 7.14
C SER A 271 6.50 18.85 7.63
N ALA A 272 7.03 17.63 7.78
CA ALA A 272 8.42 17.40 8.14
C ALA A 272 9.44 17.81 7.09
N ILE A 273 9.03 17.78 5.82
CA ILE A 273 9.84 18.19 4.68
C ILE A 273 9.59 19.65 4.35
N SER A 274 8.34 20.11 4.36
CA SER A 274 7.98 21.50 4.04
C SER A 274 8.62 22.51 4.99
N ARG A 275 8.90 22.14 6.25
CA ARG A 275 9.59 23.01 7.23
C ARG A 275 11.10 23.16 6.99
N LEU A 276 11.71 22.40 6.09
CA LEU A 276 13.16 22.40 5.84
C LEU A 276 13.61 23.60 4.96
N ALA A 277 13.34 24.84 5.40
CA ALA A 277 13.51 26.07 4.61
C ALA A 277 14.87 26.16 3.89
N HIS A 278 15.98 26.00 4.60
CA HIS A 278 17.34 26.02 4.04
C HIS A 278 17.56 25.00 2.91
N THR A 279 16.85 23.87 2.95
CA THR A 279 16.94 22.83 1.90
C THR A 279 16.19 23.25 0.64
N TRP A 280 15.04 23.92 0.81
CA TRP A 280 14.24 24.44 -0.30
C TRP A 280 14.89 25.65 -0.96
N GLU A 281 15.49 26.54 -0.18
CA GLU A 281 16.21 27.73 -0.66
C GLU A 281 17.43 27.38 -1.52
N VAL A 282 18.24 26.42 -1.07
CA VAL A 282 19.39 25.89 -1.82
C VAL A 282 18.94 24.91 -2.93
N GLY A 283 17.76 24.32 -2.75
CA GLY A 283 17.21 23.25 -3.56
C GLY A 283 16.59 23.72 -4.87
N VAL A 284 15.80 24.79 -4.84
CA VAL A 284 14.83 25.08 -5.91
C VAL A 284 14.49 26.58 -6.00
N VAL A 285 14.81 27.19 -7.16
CA VAL A 285 13.96 28.27 -7.71
C VAL A 285 12.67 27.58 -8.20
N TRP A 286 11.66 27.46 -7.34
CA TRP A 286 10.37 26.87 -7.68
C TRP A 286 9.64 27.79 -8.67
N ARG A 287 9.60 27.44 -9.96
CA ARG A 287 8.48 27.84 -10.83
C ARG A 287 7.68 26.59 -11.09
N ALA A 288 6.45 26.50 -10.57
CA ALA A 288 5.55 25.35 -10.68
C ALA A 288 5.12 25.07 -12.14
N PRO A 289 5.66 24.02 -12.81
CA PRO A 289 5.17 23.57 -14.10
C PRO A 289 4.51 22.19 -13.99
N LEU A 290 4.71 21.45 -12.89
CA LEU A 290 4.38 20.02 -12.79
C LEU A 290 2.90 19.76 -12.48
N LEU A 291 2.19 20.77 -11.97
CA LEU A 291 0.75 20.72 -11.71
C LEU A 291 -0.08 21.43 -12.81
N ARG A 292 0.54 21.87 -13.90
CA ARG A 292 -0.17 22.28 -15.12
C ARG A 292 -0.24 21.11 -16.10
#